data_AF-A0A1M4UTY4-F1
#
_entry.id   AF-A0A1M4UTY4-F1
#
_cell.length_a   1.000
_cell.length_b   1.000
_cell.length_c   1.000
_cell.angle_alpha   90.00
_cell.angle_beta   90.00
_cell.angle_gamma   90.00
#
_symmetry.space_group_name_H-M   'P 1'
#
loop_
_entity.id
_entity.type
_entity.pdbx_description
1 polymer ?
#
loop_
_entity_poly.entity_id
_entity_poly.type
_entity_poly.pdbx_seq_one_letter_code
_entity_poly.pdbx_strand_id
1 'polypeptide(L)'
;MLNMDIICNFGKRTAMNVSFTKKQEDYIAEQIKSGDFQNASEVVRDALRLHEVYRHKVIQDLKAEIEKGWNSNPSQRSVKDIIQSRKEKQ
;
A
#
# COMPACT_ATOMS: atom_id res chain seq x y z
N MET A 1 -9.47 -8.71 43.32
CA MET A 1 -8.09 -8.22 43.55
C MET A 1 -7.21 -9.03 42.61
N LEU A 2 -6.82 -8.57 41.42
CA LEU A 2 -6.74 -7.25 40.82
C LEU A 2 -7.46 -7.21 39.46
N ASN A 3 -8.19 -6.12 39.24
CA ASN A 3 -8.78 -5.75 37.97
C ASN A 3 -7.67 -5.37 36.99
N MET A 4 -7.70 -5.92 35.77
CA MET A 4 -6.94 -5.39 34.64
C MET A 4 -7.92 -4.93 33.57
N ASP A 5 -8.60 -3.83 33.90
CA ASP A 5 -9.26 -2.97 32.94
C ASP A 5 -8.18 -2.22 32.14
N ILE A 6 -7.88 -2.68 30.93
CA ILE A 6 -7.42 -1.79 29.88
C ILE A 6 -8.53 -1.75 28.85
N ILE A 7 -9.43 -0.81 29.08
CA ILE A 7 -10.44 -0.37 28.13
C ILE A 7 -9.72 0.45 27.06
N CYS A 8 -9.61 -0.08 25.85
CA CYS A 8 -9.52 0.75 24.66
C CYS A 8 -10.73 0.40 23.78
N ASN A 9 -11.69 1.31 23.77
CA ASN A 9 -12.98 1.16 23.11
C ASN A 9 -12.94 1.81 21.72
N PHE A 10 -13.17 1.06 20.64
CA PHE A 10 -13.73 1.59 19.40
C PHE A 10 -14.44 0.46 18.63
N GLY A 11 -15.78 0.56 18.56
CA GLY A 11 -16.62 0.10 17.44
C GLY A 11 -16.66 -1.40 17.11
N LYS A 12 -17.80 -2.05 17.38
CA LYS A 12 -18.27 -3.33 16.78
C LYS A 12 -17.21 -4.46 16.73
N ARG A 13 -17.29 -5.42 17.66
CA ARG A 13 -16.71 -6.76 17.46
C ARG A 13 -17.49 -7.50 16.37
N THR A 14 -17.28 -7.14 15.10
CA THR A 14 -17.70 -7.94 13.96
C THR A 14 -16.65 -9.01 13.74
N ALA A 15 -16.87 -10.20 14.27
CA ALA A 15 -16.12 -11.37 13.83
C ALA A 15 -16.49 -11.64 12.36
N MET A 16 -15.57 -11.40 11.45
CA MET A 16 -15.72 -11.77 10.05
C MET A 16 -15.07 -13.13 9.82
N ASN A 17 -15.84 -14.07 9.30
CA ASN A 17 -15.30 -15.33 8.80
C ASN A 17 -14.89 -15.12 7.34
N VAL A 18 -13.64 -15.43 7.03
CA VAL A 18 -13.08 -15.32 5.68
C VAL A 18 -12.41 -16.66 5.39
N SER A 19 -12.73 -17.26 4.25
CA SER A 19 -12.04 -18.45 3.76
C SER A 19 -10.86 -18.05 2.91
N PHE A 20 -9.73 -18.73 3.11
CA PHE A 20 -8.51 -18.52 2.36
C PHE A 20 -8.20 -19.71 1.45
N THR A 21 -7.43 -19.46 0.41
CA THR A 21 -6.85 -20.55 -0.41
C THR A 21 -5.70 -21.20 0.32
N LYS A 22 -5.36 -22.45 -0.04
CA LYS A 22 -4.30 -23.21 0.65
C LYS A 22 -2.95 -22.47 0.68
N LYS A 23 -2.58 -21.82 -0.42
CA LYS A 23 -1.35 -21.01 -0.52
C LYS A 23 -1.32 -19.84 0.46
N GLN A 24 -2.46 -19.21 0.72
CA GLN A 24 -2.56 -18.09 1.65
C GLN A 24 -2.48 -18.56 3.10
N GLU A 25 -3.07 -19.72 3.42
CA GLU A 25 -2.92 -20.34 4.73
C GLU A 25 -1.47 -20.67 5.04
N ASP A 26 -0.75 -21.25 4.08
CA ASP A 26 0.66 -21.62 4.26
C ASP A 26 1.53 -20.37 4.49
N TYR A 27 1.29 -19.30 3.72
CA TYR A 27 1.94 -18.00 3.93
C TYR A 27 1.65 -17.43 5.33
N ILE A 28 0.39 -17.42 5.77
CA ILE A 28 0.02 -16.93 7.11
C ILE A 28 0.69 -17.79 8.19
N ALA A 29 0.77 -19.10 7.99
CA ALA A 29 1.41 -20.01 8.94
C ALA A 29 2.92 -19.76 9.06
N GLU A 30 3.61 -19.46 7.96
CA GLU A 30 5.02 -19.07 7.97
C GLU A 30 5.25 -17.75 8.72
N GLN A 31 4.38 -16.74 8.52
CA GLN A 31 4.47 -15.44 9.22
C GLN A 31 4.19 -15.56 10.73
N ILE A 32 3.36 -16.52 11.15
CA ILE A 32 3.16 -16.81 12.59
C ILE A 32 4.39 -17.55 13.15
N LYS A 33 4.97 -18.47 12.37
CA LYS A 33 6.18 -19.21 12.78
C LYS A 33 7.43 -18.34 12.89
N SER A 34 7.55 -17.26 12.10
CA SER A 34 8.66 -16.31 12.23
C SER A 34 8.62 -15.56 13.57
N GLY A 35 7.47 -15.53 14.24
CA GLY A 35 7.26 -14.87 15.53
C GLY A 35 6.87 -13.40 15.41
N ASP A 36 6.76 -12.87 14.19
CA ASP A 36 6.38 -11.47 13.95
C ASP A 36 4.90 -11.22 14.27
N PHE A 37 4.07 -12.26 14.21
CA PHE A 37 2.62 -12.17 14.42
C PHE A 37 2.11 -13.25 15.36
N GLN A 38 1.19 -12.89 16.25
CA GLN A 38 0.61 -13.84 17.21
C GLN A 38 -0.61 -14.58 16.65
N ASN A 39 -1.29 -14.00 15.65
CA ASN A 39 -2.50 -14.58 15.08
C ASN A 39 -2.69 -14.21 13.61
N ALA A 40 -3.49 -15.01 12.90
CA ALA A 40 -3.81 -14.79 11.49
C ALA A 40 -4.53 -13.45 11.24
N SER A 41 -5.39 -13.01 12.17
CA SER A 41 -6.12 -11.75 12.00
C SER A 41 -5.20 -10.52 12.03
N GLU A 42 -4.06 -10.60 12.69
CA GLU A 42 -3.05 -9.54 12.75
C GLU A 42 -2.28 -9.45 11.45
N VAL A 43 -1.85 -10.59 10.90
CA VAL A 43 -1.25 -10.69 9.56
C VAL A 43 -2.18 -10.08 8.51
N VAL A 44 -3.47 -10.45 8.55
CA VAL A 44 -4.47 -9.94 7.61
C VAL A 44 -4.71 -8.44 7.79
N ARG A 45 -4.79 -7.95 9.03
CA ARG A 45 -4.95 -6.52 9.30
C ARG A 45 -3.76 -5.71 8.79
N ASP A 46 -2.53 -6.18 9.01
CA ASP A 46 -1.34 -5.47 8.55
C ASP A 46 -1.24 -5.49 7.02
N ALA A 47 -1.54 -6.63 6.39
CA ALA A 47 -1.61 -6.73 4.93
C ALA A 47 -2.64 -5.77 4.32
N LEU A 48 -3.82 -5.64 4.93
CA LEU A 48 -4.85 -4.69 4.48
C LEU A 48 -4.41 -3.24 4.65
N ARG A 49 -3.77 -2.90 5.78
CA ARG A 49 -3.22 -1.57 6.03
C ARG A 49 -2.16 -1.21 5.00
N LEU A 50 -1.26 -2.14 4.69
CA LEU A 50 -0.23 -1.95 3.66
C LEU A 50 -0.85 -1.75 2.27
N HIS A 51 -1.87 -2.55 1.94
CA HIS A 51 -2.59 -2.46 0.67
C HIS A 51 -3.31 -1.13 0.50
N GLU A 52 -3.94 -0.63 1.56
CA GLU A 52 -4.58 0.67 1.58
C GLU A 52 -3.58 1.79 1.29
N VAL A 53 -2.45 1.80 1.99
CA VAL A 53 -1.39 2.80 1.77
C VAL A 53 -0.87 2.74 0.34
N TYR A 54 -0.61 1.54 -0.17
CA TYR A 54 -0.09 1.36 -1.53
C TYR A 54 -1.05 1.91 -2.59
N ARG A 55 -2.34 1.58 -2.50
CA ARG A 55 -3.36 2.08 -3.44
C ARG A 55 -3.44 3.60 -3.43
N HIS A 56 -3.52 4.21 -2.25
CA HIS A 56 -3.65 5.65 -2.14
C HIS A 56 -2.39 6.37 -2.63
N LYS A 57 -1.21 5.89 -2.23
CA LYS A 57 0.06 6.49 -2.60
C LYS A 57 0.28 6.47 -4.12
N VAL A 58 0.10 5.31 -4.75
CA VAL A 58 0.30 5.19 -6.22
C VAL A 58 -0.63 6.14 -6.98
N ILE A 59 -1.89 6.23 -6.57
CA ILE A 59 -2.86 7.13 -7.23
C ILE A 59 -2.49 8.59 -6.99
N GLN A 60 -2.06 8.95 -5.78
CA GLN A 60 -1.65 10.32 -5.44
C GLN A 60 -0.41 10.75 -6.21
N ASP A 61 0.61 9.88 -6.26
CA ASP A 61 1.85 10.15 -6.97
C ASP A 61 1.57 10.36 -8.47
N LEU A 62 0.75 9.50 -9.09
CA LEU A 62 0.35 9.65 -10.49
C LEU A 62 -0.43 10.96 -10.74
N LYS A 63 -1.37 11.31 -9.85
CA LYS A 63 -2.11 12.57 -9.96
C LYS A 63 -1.19 13.78 -9.85
N ALA A 64 -0.23 13.74 -8.93
CA ALA A 64 0.74 14.82 -8.75
C ALA A 64 1.60 15.02 -10.00
N GLU A 65 2.06 13.94 -10.66
CA GLU A 65 2.82 14.05 -11.91
C GLU A 65 1.98 14.60 -13.07
N ILE A 66 0.70 14.21 -13.17
CA ILE A 66 -0.23 14.78 -14.16
C ILE A 66 -0.45 16.27 -13.91
N GLU A 67 -0.65 16.68 -12.66
CA GLU A 67 -0.83 18.08 -12.29
C GLU A 67 0.42 18.92 -12.60
N LYS A 68 1.62 18.39 -12.34
CA LYS A 68 2.88 19.03 -12.76
C LYS A 68 2.92 19.24 -14.28
N GLY A 69 2.52 18.24 -15.06
CA GLY A 69 2.44 18.35 -16.51
C GLY A 69 1.41 19.38 -16.98
N TRP A 70 0.24 19.41 -16.34
CA TRP A 70 -0.85 20.33 -16.69
C TRP A 70 -0.54 21.79 -16.35
N ASN A 71 0.11 22.02 -15.20
CA ASN A 71 0.56 23.35 -14.78
C ASN A 71 1.85 23.79 -15.48
N SER A 72 2.51 22.90 -16.24
CA SER A 72 3.68 23.26 -17.02
C SER A 72 3.29 23.98 -18.30
N ASN A 73 4.09 24.96 -18.71
CA ASN A 73 3.88 25.61 -19.98
C ASN A 73 4.06 24.60 -21.13
N PRO A 74 3.20 24.63 -22.15
CA PRO A 74 3.31 23.73 -23.29
C PRO A 74 4.66 23.95 -23.98
N SER A 75 5.43 22.88 -24.14
CA SER A 75 6.69 22.93 -24.86
C SER A 75 6.44 22.98 -26.36
N GLN A 76 7.03 23.95 -27.05
CA GLN A 76 7.01 24.04 -28.52
C GLN A 76 7.99 23.09 -29.22
N ARG A 77 8.58 22.13 -28.49
CA ARG A 77 9.62 21.24 -29.02
C ARG A 77 9.01 20.15 -29.87
N SER A 78 9.53 19.96 -31.08
CA SER A 78 9.20 18.82 -31.92
C SER A 78 9.84 17.55 -31.37
N VAL A 79 9.22 16.40 -31.68
CA VAL A 79 9.77 15.07 -31.35
C VAL A 79 11.20 14.92 -31.87
N LYS A 80 11.53 15.49 -33.03
CA LYS A 80 12.90 15.47 -33.60
C LYS A 80 13.90 16.23 -32.73
N ASP A 81 13.51 17.39 -32.20
CA ASP A 81 14.37 18.24 -31.35
C ASP A 81 14.65 17.57 -30.01
N ILE A 82 13.66 16.85 -29.46
CA ILE A 82 13.81 16.08 -28.22
C ILE A 82 14.84 14.96 -28.41
N ILE A 83 14.77 14.22 -29.52
CA ILE A 83 15.70 13.13 -29.83
C ILE A 83 17.13 13.68 -30.03
N GLN A 84 17.27 14.80 -30.73
CA GLN A 84 18.57 15.42 -30.97
C GLN A 84 19.21 15.94 -29.68
N SER A 85 18.44 16.61 -28.82
CA SER A 85 18.93 17.12 -27.52
C SER A 85 19.38 16.02 -26.53
N ARG A 86 18.87 14.79 -26.69
CA ARG A 86 19.30 13.63 -25.89
C ARG A 86 20.63 13.06 -26.38
N LYS A 87 20.92 13.13 -27.68
CA LYS A 87 22.19 12.67 -28.29
C LYS A 87 23.36 13.61 -28.00
N GLU A 88 23.11 14.90 -27.88
CA GLU A 88 24.13 15.93 -27.62
C GLU A 88 24.59 16.00 -26.15
N LYS A 89 23.85 15.38 -25.23
CA LYS A 89 24.14 15.36 -23.79
C LYS A 89 24.90 14.11 -23.33
N GLN A 90 25.27 13.23 -24.24
CA GLN A 90 25.95 11.96 -23.99
C GLN A 90 27.39 12.05 -24.47
#